data_AF-J3JCT5-F1
#
_entry.id   AF-J3JCT5-F1
#
_cell.length_a   1.000
_cell.length_b   1.000
_cell.length_c   1.000
_cell.angle_alpha   90.00
_cell.angle_beta   90.00
_cell.angle_gamma   90.00
#
_symmetry.space_group_name_H-M   'P 1'
#
loop_
_entity.id
_entity.type
_entity.pdbx_description
1 polymer ?
#
loop_
_entity_poly.entity_id
_entity_poly.type
_entity_poly.pdbx_seq_one_letter_code
_entity_poly.pdbx_strand_id
1 'polypeptide(L)'
;MEIQFQHANPYSGRESVVLRIDGLLPDQTVCVLVDAGQNVAIDELLDEDANEYLTAVCLTHAHLDHYQSLGDTLAHGAPVYAATDTATILGDVFAAGADQYGLSNTERVLDQLEPIDEWTQIVPGLRVHPVPAGHTPGAAGFLFEVTADDERRTIFVTGDFTTRRAAGYPGFDLDLPVDVDVLVLTAATSEDFEATLTDAVGTICERVWAGSTVLTTASGLTGLQVAYLLGHLAEQWDERLSIRLVGHVAKLYDRLEYSVPNVATTAEFADPSTVLETDGVTIAGPEVPIDGSAKRLFETIADDPGATLVQLINGGSSPVTSAACTTHHFSLSSHPTPNTIDDVVEALSPIHVVITHQQGAAANQYKDKYASFVWATDDTDCYTLLDDSGWTPPPWVTESTKRRVQSGTTTMGGVLGDAIADAEIPLPTVTRLDDVDFGAEGLDLTALRDRLSVEHTEHASSETPAPQQATDSPAPSTDRVMTDGMAGELPIPDGDPDIDSVLSGIDVRLDRIESAITGHDIDARVVDAGDGTLLLRLENPPGHLEHGQRLRVRLLNGIDSERDDDQSAQDT
;
A
#
# COMPACT_ATOMS: atom_id res chain seq x y z
N MET A 1 26.38 26.35 -19.71
CA MET A 1 25.47 25.21 -19.48
C MET A 1 24.23 25.77 -18.83
N GLU A 2 23.04 25.46 -19.36
CA GLU A 2 21.77 25.84 -18.74
C GLU A 2 21.04 24.59 -18.23
N ILE A 3 20.37 24.70 -17.08
CA ILE A 3 19.48 23.66 -16.55
C ILE A 3 18.10 24.29 -16.32
N GLN A 4 17.06 23.68 -16.87
CA GLN A 4 15.66 24.12 -16.72
C GLN A 4 14.75 22.95 -16.32
N PHE A 5 13.57 23.25 -15.78
CA PHE A 5 12.49 22.27 -15.58
C PHE A 5 11.14 22.79 -16.06
N GLN A 6 10.22 21.86 -16.35
CA GLN A 6 8.82 22.14 -16.69
C GLN A 6 7.94 21.01 -16.14
N HIS A 7 6.79 21.33 -15.52
CA HIS A 7 5.81 20.29 -15.17
C HIS A 7 5.15 19.77 -16.45
N ALA A 8 5.16 18.44 -16.64
CA ALA A 8 4.69 17.82 -17.88
C ALA A 8 3.15 17.63 -17.90
N ASN A 9 2.52 17.51 -16.72
CA ASN A 9 1.07 17.41 -16.56
C ASN A 9 0.53 18.16 -15.32
N PRO A 10 0.74 19.48 -15.19
CA PRO A 10 0.41 20.26 -13.99
C PRO A 10 -1.09 20.29 -13.62
N TYR A 11 -1.97 19.83 -14.52
CA TYR A 11 -3.42 19.78 -14.34
C TYR A 11 -3.99 18.35 -14.26
N SER A 12 -3.14 17.32 -14.19
CA SER A 12 -3.54 15.92 -14.17
C SER A 12 -2.47 15.11 -13.44
N GLY A 13 -2.62 14.96 -12.13
CA GLY A 13 -1.64 14.29 -11.26
C GLY A 13 -0.50 15.20 -10.81
N ARG A 14 0.31 15.71 -11.75
CA ARG A 14 1.49 16.59 -11.54
C ARG A 14 2.69 15.86 -10.89
N GLU A 15 2.78 14.54 -11.09
CA GLU A 15 3.98 13.73 -10.88
C GLU A 15 5.06 13.94 -11.95
N SER A 16 4.68 14.17 -13.22
CA SER A 16 5.62 14.12 -14.34
C SER A 16 6.35 15.44 -14.60
N VAL A 17 7.64 15.37 -14.97
CA VAL A 17 8.53 16.54 -15.15
C VAL A 17 9.46 16.37 -16.36
N VAL A 18 9.65 17.43 -17.15
CA VAL A 18 10.73 17.51 -18.16
C VAL A 18 11.89 18.29 -17.57
N LEU A 19 13.07 17.68 -17.55
CA LEU A 19 14.35 18.32 -17.30
C LEU A 19 14.99 18.68 -18.65
N ARG A 20 15.50 19.90 -18.79
CA ARG A 20 16.26 20.36 -19.97
C ARG A 20 17.67 20.73 -19.56
N ILE A 21 18.64 20.32 -20.37
CA ILE A 21 20.05 20.64 -20.17
C ILE A 21 20.66 21.09 -21.50
N ASP A 22 21.10 22.35 -21.56
CA ASP A 22 21.79 22.93 -22.72
C ASP A 22 23.29 23.09 -22.48
N GLY A 23 24.07 22.98 -23.56
CA GLY A 23 25.53 23.05 -23.58
C GLY A 23 26.24 21.70 -23.43
N LEU A 24 25.51 20.58 -23.29
CA LEU A 24 26.10 19.23 -23.32
C LEU A 24 26.43 18.77 -24.75
N LEU A 25 25.56 19.10 -25.72
CA LEU A 25 25.69 18.73 -27.12
C LEU A 25 25.78 20.00 -27.99
N PRO A 26 26.57 20.04 -29.08
CA PRO A 26 26.86 21.30 -29.78
C PRO A 26 25.68 21.97 -30.50
N ASP A 27 24.62 21.22 -30.82
CA ASP A 27 23.49 21.64 -31.65
C ASP A 27 22.14 21.07 -31.13
N GLN A 28 22.04 20.68 -29.85
CA GLN A 28 20.85 20.00 -29.29
C GLN A 28 20.69 20.24 -27.77
N THR A 29 19.48 20.63 -27.35
CA THR A 29 19.07 20.60 -25.94
C THR A 29 18.74 19.17 -25.53
N VAL A 30 19.33 18.70 -24.42
CA VAL A 30 19.09 17.36 -23.88
C VAL A 30 17.86 17.41 -22.99
N CYS A 31 16.75 16.80 -23.45
CA CYS A 31 15.49 16.75 -22.72
C CYS A 31 15.27 15.34 -22.13
N VAL A 32 15.10 15.24 -20.82
CA VAL A 32 14.74 14.00 -20.12
C VAL A 32 13.37 14.16 -19.49
N LEU A 33 12.46 13.25 -19.80
CA LEU A 33 11.16 13.13 -19.13
C LEU A 33 11.31 12.19 -17.94
N VAL A 34 10.87 12.59 -16.75
CA VAL A 34 10.72 11.69 -15.59
C VAL A 34 9.24 11.52 -15.32
N ASP A 35 8.82 10.26 -15.38
CA ASP A 35 7.44 9.77 -15.44
C ASP A 35 6.60 10.32 -16.61
N ALA A 36 5.59 9.56 -17.02
CA ALA A 36 4.72 9.88 -18.15
C ALA A 36 3.26 9.59 -17.78
N GLY A 37 2.82 10.31 -16.76
CA GLY A 37 1.51 10.22 -16.15
C GLY A 37 0.35 10.74 -16.99
N GLN A 38 -0.78 11.00 -16.36
CA GLN A 38 -2.00 11.31 -17.11
C GLN A 38 -1.85 12.63 -17.90
N ASN A 39 -2.20 12.59 -19.19
CA ASN A 39 -2.23 13.74 -20.11
C ASN A 39 -0.87 14.41 -20.37
N VAL A 40 0.25 13.70 -20.23
CA VAL A 40 1.55 14.19 -20.74
C VAL A 40 1.54 14.12 -22.27
N ALA A 41 1.88 15.24 -22.94
CA ALA A 41 1.92 15.36 -24.39
C ALA A 41 3.27 15.92 -24.86
N ILE A 42 4.18 15.06 -25.32
CA ILE A 42 5.57 15.45 -25.62
C ILE A 42 5.67 16.48 -26.76
N ASP A 43 4.81 16.36 -27.78
CA ASP A 43 4.68 17.27 -28.92
C ASP A 43 4.19 18.69 -28.54
N GLU A 44 3.60 18.86 -27.34
CA GLU A 44 3.22 20.17 -26.80
C GLU A 44 4.26 20.72 -25.80
N LEU A 45 5.17 19.85 -25.33
CA LEU A 45 6.21 20.20 -24.35
C LEU A 45 7.51 20.62 -25.02
N LEU A 46 7.94 19.96 -26.10
CA LEU A 46 9.24 20.20 -26.75
C LEU A 46 9.15 21.09 -27.99
N ASP A 47 10.14 21.96 -28.16
CA ASP A 47 10.29 22.82 -29.35
C ASP A 47 11.38 22.28 -30.33
N GLU A 48 10.95 21.60 -31.40
CA GLU A 48 11.86 21.14 -32.48
C GLU A 48 12.58 22.31 -33.19
N ASP A 49 11.94 23.49 -33.34
CA ASP A 49 12.59 24.67 -33.95
C ASP A 49 13.69 25.25 -33.03
N ALA A 50 13.66 24.93 -31.74
CA ALA A 50 14.73 25.20 -30.77
C ALA A 50 15.76 24.07 -30.63
N ASN A 51 15.60 22.94 -31.36
CA ASN A 51 16.41 21.71 -31.25
C ASN A 51 16.25 20.97 -29.89
N GLU A 52 15.06 21.03 -29.29
CA GLU A 52 14.73 20.21 -28.12
C GLU A 52 14.31 18.79 -28.54
N TYR A 53 15.04 17.79 -28.06
CA TYR A 53 14.74 16.39 -28.39
C TYR A 53 14.71 15.52 -27.12
N LEU A 54 13.58 14.84 -26.91
CA LEU A 54 13.44 13.77 -25.91
C LEU A 54 14.59 12.77 -26.11
N THR A 55 15.49 12.73 -25.12
CA THR A 55 16.73 11.97 -25.15
C THR A 55 16.62 10.70 -24.31
N ALA A 56 15.83 10.72 -23.24
CA ALA A 56 15.46 9.56 -22.44
C ALA A 56 14.12 9.82 -21.72
N VAL A 57 13.44 8.73 -21.34
CA VAL A 57 12.41 8.73 -20.29
C VAL A 57 12.96 7.95 -19.09
N CYS A 58 12.64 8.37 -17.87
CA CYS A 58 12.94 7.63 -16.64
C CYS A 58 11.63 7.36 -15.89
N LEU A 59 11.24 6.09 -15.71
CA LEU A 59 10.02 5.67 -15.02
C LEU A 59 10.35 5.22 -13.60
N THR A 60 9.82 5.94 -12.60
CA THR A 60 10.19 5.75 -11.19
C THR A 60 9.63 4.47 -10.59
N HIS A 61 8.37 4.15 -10.91
CA HIS A 61 7.69 2.94 -10.46
C HIS A 61 6.43 2.62 -11.28
N ALA A 62 5.82 1.46 -11.02
CA ALA A 62 4.73 0.92 -11.83
C ALA A 62 3.31 1.22 -11.30
N HIS A 63 3.04 2.43 -10.80
CA HIS A 63 1.66 2.92 -10.59
C HIS A 63 1.13 3.67 -11.81
N LEU A 64 -0.18 3.61 -12.05
CA LEU A 64 -0.82 4.05 -13.30
C LEU A 64 -0.58 5.52 -13.60
N ASP A 65 -0.70 6.35 -12.58
CA ASP A 65 -0.42 7.79 -12.57
C ASP A 65 1.02 8.13 -13.00
N HIS A 66 1.98 7.20 -12.97
CA HIS A 66 3.34 7.45 -13.43
C HIS A 66 3.63 6.96 -14.86
N TYR A 67 2.74 6.17 -15.48
CA TYR A 67 2.93 5.64 -16.84
C TYR A 67 1.75 5.81 -17.82
N GLN A 68 0.61 6.38 -17.41
CA GLN A 68 -0.64 6.30 -18.20
C GLN A 68 -0.51 6.82 -19.65
N SER A 69 0.28 7.86 -19.91
CA SER A 69 0.53 8.40 -21.26
C SER A 69 1.87 7.97 -21.86
N LEU A 70 2.65 7.11 -21.18
CA LEU A 70 3.99 6.67 -21.62
C LEU A 70 4.02 6.13 -23.06
N GLY A 71 2.99 5.40 -23.48
CA GLY A 71 2.86 4.90 -24.85
C GLY A 71 2.72 6.00 -25.91
N ASP A 72 2.11 7.13 -25.58
CA ASP A 72 1.92 8.26 -26.49
C ASP A 72 3.09 9.26 -26.45
N THR A 73 3.88 9.29 -25.36
CA THR A 73 5.00 10.25 -25.19
C THR A 73 6.32 9.82 -25.81
N LEU A 74 6.43 8.62 -26.40
CA LEU A 74 7.70 8.12 -26.96
C LEU A 74 8.07 8.76 -28.30
N ALA A 75 8.65 9.95 -28.23
CA ALA A 75 9.30 10.63 -29.35
C ALA A 75 10.74 10.12 -29.60
N HIS A 76 11.30 10.51 -30.76
CA HIS A 76 12.73 10.46 -31.16
C HIS A 76 13.50 9.11 -31.10
N GLY A 77 12.89 8.04 -30.60
CA GLY A 77 13.59 6.78 -30.32
C GLY A 77 14.26 6.73 -28.95
N ALA A 78 13.86 7.62 -28.02
CA ALA A 78 14.40 7.68 -26.67
C ALA A 78 14.19 6.35 -25.89
N PRO A 79 15.20 5.82 -25.19
CA PRO A 79 15.04 4.69 -24.28
C PRO A 79 14.22 5.09 -23.03
N VAL A 80 13.63 4.09 -22.39
CA VAL A 80 12.90 4.19 -21.13
C VAL A 80 13.72 3.49 -20.05
N TYR A 81 14.34 4.26 -19.17
CA TYR A 81 15.07 3.74 -18.02
C TYR A 81 14.13 3.46 -16.86
N ALA A 82 14.29 2.32 -16.20
CA ALA A 82 13.61 1.99 -14.97
C ALA A 82 14.49 1.09 -14.09
N ALA A 83 14.27 1.11 -12.78
CA ALA A 83 14.91 0.16 -11.88
C ALA A 83 14.59 -1.29 -12.32
N THR A 84 15.58 -2.19 -12.27
CA THR A 84 15.51 -3.55 -12.83
C THR A 84 14.21 -4.30 -12.51
N ASP A 85 13.71 -4.21 -11.29
CA ASP A 85 12.48 -4.89 -10.87
C ASP A 85 11.18 -4.18 -11.33
N THR A 86 11.15 -2.84 -11.35
CA THR A 86 10.06 -2.07 -11.99
C THR A 86 9.98 -2.39 -13.49
N ALA A 87 11.12 -2.45 -14.18
CA ALA A 87 11.18 -2.86 -15.58
C ALA A 87 10.66 -4.30 -15.78
N THR A 88 11.05 -5.21 -14.89
CA THR A 88 10.69 -6.64 -14.95
C THR A 88 9.18 -6.88 -14.83
N ILE A 89 8.45 -6.05 -14.06
CA ILE A 89 6.98 -6.17 -13.94
C ILE A 89 6.17 -5.38 -14.98
N LEU A 90 6.78 -4.39 -15.66
CA LEU A 90 6.04 -3.40 -16.46
C LEU A 90 5.12 -4.03 -17.53
N GLY A 91 5.56 -5.14 -18.16
CA GLY A 91 4.74 -5.87 -19.13
C GLY A 91 3.49 -6.55 -18.54
N ASP A 92 3.57 -7.10 -17.33
CA ASP A 92 2.41 -7.66 -16.64
C ASP A 92 1.47 -6.57 -16.10
N VAL A 93 2.01 -5.39 -15.75
CA VAL A 93 1.25 -4.21 -15.34
C VAL A 93 0.49 -3.60 -16.53
N PHE A 94 1.14 -3.40 -17.68
CA PHE A 94 0.47 -3.00 -18.92
C PHE A 94 -0.61 -4.01 -19.35
N ALA A 95 -0.33 -5.31 -19.26
CA ALA A 95 -1.31 -6.35 -19.61
C ALA A 95 -2.54 -6.37 -18.67
N ALA A 96 -2.39 -5.92 -17.42
CA ALA A 96 -3.52 -5.72 -16.51
C ALA A 96 -4.30 -4.42 -16.81
N GLY A 97 -3.59 -3.33 -17.10
CA GLY A 97 -4.19 -2.01 -17.29
C GLY A 97 -4.81 -1.72 -18.67
N ALA A 98 -4.40 -2.43 -19.73
CA ALA A 98 -4.79 -2.12 -21.10
C ALA A 98 -6.32 -2.10 -21.33
N ASP A 99 -7.04 -3.12 -20.84
CA ASP A 99 -8.50 -3.25 -20.98
C ASP A 99 -9.31 -2.20 -20.18
N GLN A 100 -8.70 -1.57 -19.17
CA GLN A 100 -9.36 -0.64 -18.24
C GLN A 100 -9.02 0.83 -18.52
N TYR A 101 -7.75 1.13 -18.81
CA TYR A 101 -7.23 2.50 -18.85
C TYR A 101 -6.86 2.98 -20.26
N GLY A 102 -7.02 2.14 -21.29
CA GLY A 102 -6.85 2.52 -22.69
C GLY A 102 -5.39 2.73 -23.13
N LEU A 103 -4.45 2.07 -22.45
CA LEU A 103 -3.01 2.20 -22.68
C LEU A 103 -2.64 1.94 -24.15
N SER A 104 -1.97 2.89 -24.78
CA SER A 104 -1.50 2.80 -26.17
C SER A 104 -0.06 2.25 -26.24
N ASN A 105 0.33 1.77 -27.44
CA ASN A 105 1.73 1.53 -27.84
C ASN A 105 2.62 0.73 -26.85
N THR A 106 2.04 -0.06 -25.94
CA THR A 106 2.76 -0.70 -24.82
C THR A 106 3.87 -1.65 -25.29
N GLU A 107 3.67 -2.35 -26.41
CA GLU A 107 4.72 -3.16 -27.07
C GLU A 107 5.97 -2.31 -27.39
N ARG A 108 5.78 -1.08 -27.89
CA ARG A 108 6.88 -0.16 -28.20
C ARG A 108 7.58 0.35 -26.94
N VAL A 109 6.84 0.57 -25.85
CA VAL A 109 7.45 0.94 -24.57
C VAL A 109 8.39 -0.18 -24.09
N LEU A 110 7.94 -1.44 -24.17
CA LEU A 110 8.73 -2.61 -23.79
C LEU A 110 9.93 -2.86 -24.73
N ASP A 111 9.79 -2.60 -26.04
CA ASP A 111 10.89 -2.63 -27.02
C ASP A 111 11.97 -1.55 -26.76
N GLN A 112 11.63 -0.48 -26.01
CA GLN A 112 12.52 0.63 -25.67
C GLN A 112 12.92 0.66 -24.18
N LEU A 113 12.54 -0.37 -23.40
CA LEU A 113 12.77 -0.45 -21.95
C LEU A 113 14.18 -0.96 -21.63
N GLU A 114 14.98 -0.13 -20.95
CA GLU A 114 16.34 -0.45 -20.50
C GLU A 114 16.35 -0.55 -18.96
N PRO A 115 16.42 -1.77 -18.37
CA PRO A 115 16.53 -1.94 -16.92
C PRO A 115 17.91 -1.49 -16.43
N ILE A 116 17.94 -0.73 -15.34
CA ILE A 116 19.18 -0.23 -14.73
C ILE A 116 19.20 -0.42 -13.21
N ASP A 117 20.39 -0.68 -12.68
CA ASP A 117 20.73 -0.77 -11.25
C ASP A 117 22.04 -0.03 -10.88
N GLU A 118 22.81 0.43 -11.86
CA GLU A 118 24.07 1.19 -11.72
C GLU A 118 24.09 2.49 -12.56
N TRP A 119 25.21 3.23 -12.49
CA TRP A 119 25.41 4.50 -13.22
C TRP A 119 25.34 4.32 -14.75
N THR A 120 24.22 4.71 -15.35
CA THR A 120 23.95 4.56 -16.78
C THR A 120 24.15 5.88 -17.52
N GLN A 121 24.96 5.89 -18.58
CA GLN A 121 25.23 7.07 -19.40
C GLN A 121 24.10 7.30 -20.42
N ILE A 122 23.41 8.44 -20.33
CA ILE A 122 22.35 8.82 -21.28
C ILE A 122 22.98 9.43 -22.54
N VAL A 123 23.80 10.47 -22.35
CA VAL A 123 24.62 11.13 -23.38
C VAL A 123 25.93 11.60 -22.76
N PRO A 124 26.99 11.93 -23.53
CA PRO A 124 28.21 12.49 -22.96
C PRO A 124 27.91 13.71 -22.07
N GLY A 125 28.38 13.68 -20.82
CA GLY A 125 28.09 14.72 -19.83
C GLY A 125 26.75 14.60 -19.09
N LEU A 126 25.93 13.56 -19.34
CA LEU A 126 24.74 13.21 -18.55
C LEU A 126 24.66 11.72 -18.27
N ARG A 127 24.64 11.33 -16.98
CA ARG A 127 24.36 9.96 -16.53
C ARG A 127 23.32 9.94 -15.42
N VAL A 128 22.69 8.79 -15.21
CA VAL A 128 21.63 8.57 -14.23
C VAL A 128 21.92 7.33 -13.37
N HIS A 129 21.51 7.35 -12.10
CA HIS A 129 21.51 6.21 -11.20
C HIS A 129 20.13 6.07 -10.53
N PRO A 130 19.53 4.87 -10.46
CA PRO A 130 18.32 4.66 -9.69
C PRO A 130 18.64 4.64 -8.18
N VAL A 131 17.85 5.32 -7.36
CA VAL A 131 18.03 5.40 -5.90
C VAL A 131 16.76 4.85 -5.25
N PRO A 132 16.82 3.96 -4.23
CA PRO A 132 15.64 3.34 -3.65
C PRO A 132 14.64 4.37 -3.17
N ALA A 133 13.37 4.20 -3.57
CA ALA A 133 12.31 5.11 -3.15
C ALA A 133 11.53 4.61 -1.94
N GLY A 134 11.57 3.32 -1.57
CA GLY A 134 10.53 2.76 -0.72
C GLY A 134 9.19 2.75 -1.47
N HIS A 135 8.14 3.34 -0.90
CA HIS A 135 6.79 3.50 -1.49
C HIS A 135 6.08 2.20 -1.93
N THR A 136 6.59 1.52 -2.95
CA THR A 136 6.05 0.28 -3.54
C THR A 136 7.22 -0.62 -4.03
N PRO A 137 7.08 -1.96 -4.10
CA PRO A 137 8.18 -2.86 -4.45
C PRO A 137 8.84 -2.52 -5.80
N GLY A 138 10.17 -2.39 -5.81
CA GLY A 138 10.97 -2.06 -6.99
C GLY A 138 11.00 -0.59 -7.40
N ALA A 139 10.40 0.33 -6.62
CA ALA A 139 10.38 1.77 -6.92
C ALA A 139 11.73 2.46 -6.68
N ALA A 140 12.05 3.42 -7.56
CA ALA A 140 13.26 4.22 -7.47
C ALA A 140 13.05 5.69 -7.89
N GLY A 141 13.67 6.60 -7.15
CA GLY A 141 13.98 7.93 -7.67
C GLY A 141 15.20 7.87 -8.60
N PHE A 142 15.50 8.97 -9.29
CA PHE A 142 16.65 9.04 -10.19
C PHE A 142 17.59 10.19 -9.83
N LEU A 143 18.84 9.84 -9.56
CA LEU A 143 19.94 10.80 -9.42
C LEU A 143 20.60 10.99 -10.78
N PHE A 144 20.42 12.16 -11.37
CA PHE A 144 21.14 12.59 -12.55
C PHE A 144 22.42 13.32 -12.15
N GLU A 145 23.51 13.00 -12.83
CA GLU A 145 24.76 13.75 -12.78
C GLU A 145 25.02 14.40 -14.14
N VAL A 146 25.17 15.72 -14.11
CA VAL A 146 25.48 16.56 -15.25
C VAL A 146 26.93 17.02 -15.12
N THR A 147 27.74 16.90 -16.18
CA THR A 147 29.14 17.35 -16.18
C THR A 147 29.48 18.11 -17.46
N ALA A 148 29.86 19.38 -17.33
CA ALA A 148 30.26 20.26 -18.42
C ALA A 148 31.39 21.20 -17.98
N ASP A 149 32.40 21.42 -18.83
CA ASP A 149 33.56 22.32 -18.57
C ASP A 149 34.22 22.13 -17.19
N ASP A 150 34.41 20.87 -16.79
CA ASP A 150 34.90 20.41 -15.47
C ASP A 150 34.00 20.76 -14.25
N GLU A 151 32.83 21.38 -14.45
CA GLU A 151 31.79 21.51 -13.42
C GLU A 151 30.85 20.29 -13.41
N ARG A 152 30.66 19.71 -12.22
CA ARG A 152 29.66 18.66 -11.92
C ARG A 152 28.43 19.28 -11.26
N ARG A 153 27.24 18.86 -11.65
CA ARG A 153 25.94 19.20 -11.03
C ARG A 153 25.10 17.96 -10.79
N THR A 154 24.25 18.01 -9.78
CA THR A 154 23.39 16.89 -9.38
C THR A 154 21.91 17.28 -9.31
N ILE A 155 21.06 16.45 -9.93
CA ILE A 155 19.60 16.59 -9.88
C ILE A 155 19.04 15.27 -9.36
N PHE A 156 18.37 15.28 -8.21
CA PHE A 156 17.66 14.10 -7.70
C PHE A 156 16.15 14.28 -7.88
N VAL A 157 15.48 13.31 -8.52
CA VAL A 157 14.03 13.26 -8.67
C VAL A 157 13.51 12.09 -7.85
N THR A 158 12.69 12.34 -6.83
CA THR A 158 12.31 11.29 -5.86
C THR A 158 11.40 10.21 -6.43
N GLY A 159 10.60 10.52 -7.46
CA GLY A 159 9.34 9.81 -7.69
C GLY A 159 8.43 9.94 -6.47
N ASP A 160 7.52 8.98 -6.28
CA ASP A 160 6.91 8.77 -4.98
C ASP A 160 7.78 7.89 -4.08
N PHE A 161 8.04 8.37 -2.86
CA PHE A 161 9.01 7.78 -1.95
C PHE A 161 8.49 7.66 -0.51
N THR A 162 9.10 6.78 0.28
CA THR A 162 9.03 6.75 1.75
C THR A 162 10.41 6.36 2.28
N THR A 163 10.71 6.70 3.54
CA THR A 163 11.86 6.13 4.26
C THR A 163 11.62 4.69 4.75
N ARG A 164 10.44 4.12 4.45
CA ARG A 164 10.03 2.75 4.79
C ARG A 164 10.39 1.79 3.65
N ARG A 165 10.65 0.53 4.00
CA ARG A 165 10.75 -0.57 3.03
C ARG A 165 9.40 -0.89 2.41
N ALA A 166 9.43 -1.59 1.28
CA ALA A 166 8.25 -2.15 0.64
C ALA A 166 8.51 -3.58 0.13
N ALA A 167 8.00 -4.59 0.82
CA ALA A 167 8.18 -6.02 0.52
C ALA A 167 9.65 -6.47 0.41
N GLY A 168 10.51 -5.94 1.28
CA GLY A 168 11.95 -6.17 1.31
C GLY A 168 12.77 -5.20 0.45
N TYR A 169 12.16 -4.36 -0.39
CA TYR A 169 12.88 -3.29 -1.10
C TYR A 169 13.26 -2.15 -0.14
N PRO A 170 14.46 -1.56 -0.25
CA PRO A 170 14.88 -0.48 0.63
C PRO A 170 13.99 0.78 0.51
N GLY A 171 13.81 1.47 1.63
CA GLY A 171 13.29 2.83 1.65
C GLY A 171 14.33 3.85 1.18
N PHE A 172 13.89 5.09 0.97
CA PHE A 172 14.80 6.20 0.69
C PHE A 172 15.71 6.49 1.90
N ASP A 173 17.02 6.54 1.66
CA ASP A 173 18.03 6.90 2.66
C ASP A 173 18.30 8.41 2.64
N LEU A 174 18.35 9.03 3.83
CA LEU A 174 18.61 10.45 4.00
C LEU A 174 20.10 10.79 3.97
N ASP A 175 21.00 9.84 4.28
CA ASP A 175 22.45 10.03 4.31
C ASP A 175 23.08 9.70 2.94
N LEU A 176 22.50 10.27 1.86
CA LEU A 176 23.03 10.07 0.51
C LEU A 176 24.48 10.60 0.43
N PRO A 177 25.46 9.82 -0.07
CA PRO A 177 26.87 10.21 -0.12
C PRO A 177 27.20 11.20 -1.26
N VAL A 178 26.23 12.04 -1.65
CA VAL A 178 26.33 13.04 -2.73
C VAL A 178 25.67 14.35 -2.31
N ASP A 179 26.32 15.48 -2.59
CA ASP A 179 25.64 16.78 -2.57
C ASP A 179 24.57 16.81 -3.68
N VAL A 180 23.40 17.39 -3.42
CA VAL A 180 22.28 17.51 -4.38
C VAL A 180 22.03 18.99 -4.68
N ASP A 181 22.39 19.49 -5.87
CA ASP A 181 22.10 20.89 -6.23
C ASP A 181 20.58 21.12 -6.37
N VAL A 182 19.89 20.21 -7.06
CA VAL A 182 18.46 20.32 -7.40
C VAL A 182 17.71 19.08 -6.92
N LEU A 183 16.68 19.27 -6.10
CA LEU A 183 15.77 18.22 -5.67
C LEU A 183 14.38 18.41 -6.29
N VAL A 184 13.89 17.45 -7.05
CA VAL A 184 12.48 17.37 -7.47
C VAL A 184 11.78 16.37 -6.56
N LEU A 185 10.78 16.85 -5.82
CA LEU A 185 10.28 16.25 -4.60
C LEU A 185 8.75 16.08 -4.67
N THR A 186 8.27 14.84 -4.59
CA THR A 186 6.85 14.60 -4.32
C THR A 186 6.47 15.27 -3.00
N ALA A 187 5.31 15.92 -2.97
CA ALA A 187 4.71 16.43 -1.74
C ALA A 187 3.39 15.74 -1.38
N ALA A 188 3.08 14.60 -2.00
CA ALA A 188 2.07 13.69 -1.49
C ALA A 188 2.45 13.30 -0.04
N THR A 189 1.46 13.13 0.85
CA THR A 189 1.73 12.86 2.27
C THR A 189 0.71 11.93 2.89
N SER A 190 1.16 11.05 3.77
CA SER A 190 0.33 10.14 4.56
C SER A 190 0.85 10.06 6.00
N GLU A 191 0.01 10.36 6.98
CA GLU A 191 0.37 10.35 8.41
C GLU A 191 -0.01 9.02 9.08
N ASP A 192 -1.15 8.42 8.71
CA ASP A 192 -1.74 7.25 9.38
C ASP A 192 -1.32 5.89 8.79
N PHE A 193 -0.37 5.83 7.84
CA PHE A 193 -0.03 4.61 7.09
C PHE A 193 0.31 3.41 8.00
N GLU A 194 1.21 3.60 8.97
CA GLU A 194 1.75 2.51 9.80
C GLU A 194 0.67 1.94 10.75
N ALA A 195 -0.15 2.81 11.32
CA ALA A 195 -1.31 2.42 12.12
C ALA A 195 -2.35 1.68 11.26
N THR A 196 -2.65 2.20 10.07
CA THR A 196 -3.65 1.61 9.16
C THR A 196 -3.18 0.26 8.60
N LEU A 197 -1.89 0.10 8.30
CA LEU A 197 -1.29 -1.17 7.87
C LEU A 197 -1.32 -2.19 9.01
N THR A 198 -0.97 -1.76 10.24
CA THR A 198 -1.03 -2.60 11.43
C THR A 198 -2.45 -3.06 11.73
N ASP A 199 -3.44 -2.17 11.63
CA ASP A 199 -4.85 -2.53 11.81
C ASP A 199 -5.40 -3.41 10.69
N ALA A 200 -4.95 -3.23 9.44
CA ALA A 200 -5.32 -4.09 8.32
C ALA A 200 -4.77 -5.53 8.49
N VAL A 201 -3.47 -5.66 8.77
CA VAL A 201 -2.80 -6.95 9.03
C VAL A 201 -3.39 -7.64 10.26
N GLY A 202 -3.64 -6.90 11.34
CA GLY A 202 -4.31 -7.42 12.55
C GLY A 202 -5.70 -7.95 12.25
N THR A 203 -6.50 -7.19 11.48
CA THR A 203 -7.85 -7.61 11.08
C THR A 203 -7.84 -8.86 10.19
N ILE A 204 -6.84 -9.03 9.32
CA ILE A 204 -6.69 -10.26 8.52
C ILE A 204 -6.37 -11.45 9.44
N CYS A 205 -5.39 -11.31 10.34
CA CYS A 205 -4.99 -12.39 11.25
C CYS A 205 -6.13 -12.81 12.19
N GLU A 206 -6.81 -11.86 12.83
CA GLU A 206 -7.99 -12.12 13.67
C GLU A 206 -9.06 -12.92 12.93
N ARG A 207 -9.36 -12.55 11.69
CA ARG A 207 -10.46 -13.15 10.93
C ARG A 207 -10.11 -14.56 10.44
N VAL A 208 -8.87 -14.79 10.01
CA VAL A 208 -8.41 -16.14 9.68
C VAL A 208 -8.39 -17.04 10.92
N TRP A 209 -7.86 -16.58 12.05
CA TRP A 209 -7.78 -17.39 13.27
C TRP A 209 -9.13 -17.60 13.97
N ALA A 210 -10.12 -16.76 13.70
CA ALA A 210 -11.53 -17.00 14.02
C ALA A 210 -12.23 -18.02 13.09
N GLY A 211 -11.52 -18.56 12.09
CA GLY A 211 -12.03 -19.57 11.14
C GLY A 211 -12.80 -19.00 9.95
N SER A 212 -12.62 -17.71 9.63
CA SER A 212 -13.27 -17.09 8.48
C SER A 212 -12.56 -17.40 7.17
N THR A 213 -13.31 -17.58 6.08
CA THR A 213 -12.79 -17.48 4.72
C THR A 213 -12.47 -16.02 4.42
N VAL A 214 -11.20 -15.62 4.40
CA VAL A 214 -10.80 -14.21 4.21
C VAL A 214 -10.40 -13.93 2.77
N LEU A 215 -11.04 -12.92 2.18
CA LEU A 215 -10.65 -12.33 0.89
C LEU A 215 -10.11 -10.92 1.15
N THR A 216 -8.82 -10.71 0.86
CA THR A 216 -8.18 -9.39 0.86
C THR A 216 -8.12 -8.86 -0.58
N THR A 217 -8.64 -7.66 -0.82
CA THR A 217 -8.62 -7.03 -2.15
C THR A 217 -7.71 -5.81 -2.15
N ALA A 218 -6.76 -5.75 -3.08
CA ALA A 218 -5.67 -4.77 -3.09
C ALA A 218 -5.18 -4.45 -4.52
N SER A 219 -4.30 -3.46 -4.67
CA SER A 219 -3.53 -3.28 -5.89
C SER A 219 -2.58 -4.46 -6.10
N GLY A 220 -2.01 -4.60 -7.30
CA GLY A 220 -1.04 -5.65 -7.60
C GLY A 220 0.15 -5.66 -6.63
N LEU A 221 0.66 -4.48 -6.30
CA LEU A 221 1.86 -4.28 -5.48
C LEU A 221 1.55 -4.19 -3.97
N THR A 222 0.46 -3.53 -3.57
CA THR A 222 0.01 -3.51 -2.16
C THR A 222 -0.39 -4.91 -1.69
N GLY A 223 -1.03 -5.71 -2.56
CA GLY A 223 -1.35 -7.11 -2.26
C GLY A 223 -0.11 -7.98 -2.09
N LEU A 224 0.97 -7.68 -2.81
CA LEU A 224 2.26 -8.35 -2.70
C LEU A 224 3.00 -7.96 -1.41
N GLN A 225 2.99 -6.68 -1.00
CA GLN A 225 3.55 -6.26 0.29
C GLN A 225 2.83 -6.92 1.47
N VAL A 226 1.50 -6.98 1.44
CA VAL A 226 0.72 -7.66 2.50
C VAL A 226 0.95 -9.17 2.49
N ALA A 227 1.17 -9.80 1.33
CA ALA A 227 1.59 -11.20 1.24
C ALA A 227 2.95 -11.46 1.91
N TYR A 228 3.94 -10.60 1.63
CA TYR A 228 5.28 -10.66 2.22
C TYR A 228 5.23 -10.55 3.75
N LEU A 229 4.49 -9.55 4.25
CA LEU A 229 4.31 -9.33 5.69
C LEU A 229 3.62 -10.52 6.36
N LEU A 230 2.46 -10.97 5.85
CA LEU A 230 1.69 -12.06 6.46
C LEU A 230 2.46 -13.39 6.46
N GLY A 231 3.20 -13.71 5.40
CA GLY A 231 3.93 -14.97 5.29
C GLY A 231 5.06 -15.09 6.29
N HIS A 232 5.92 -14.07 6.38
CA HIS A 232 7.00 -14.02 7.37
C HIS A 232 6.48 -13.82 8.81
N LEU A 233 5.36 -13.13 9.00
CA LEU A 233 4.74 -12.99 10.33
C LEU A 233 4.27 -14.35 10.87
N ALA A 234 3.64 -15.17 10.03
CA ALA A 234 3.22 -16.52 10.37
C ALA A 234 4.42 -17.44 10.68
N GLU A 235 5.49 -17.35 9.89
CA GLU A 235 6.77 -18.05 10.17
C GLU A 235 7.37 -17.62 11.53
N GLN A 236 7.43 -16.32 11.81
CA GLN A 236 7.99 -15.78 13.06
C GLN A 236 7.21 -16.23 14.31
N TRP A 237 5.92 -16.53 14.17
CA TRP A 237 5.05 -16.92 15.27
C TRP A 237 4.77 -18.44 15.36
N ASP A 238 5.35 -19.27 14.48
CA ASP A 238 5.08 -20.72 14.36
C ASP A 238 3.58 -21.04 14.15
N GLU A 239 2.85 -20.11 13.52
CA GLU A 239 1.41 -20.21 13.29
C GLU A 239 1.08 -20.58 11.84
N ARG A 240 -0.07 -21.25 11.66
CA ARG A 240 -0.52 -21.71 10.34
C ARG A 240 -1.48 -20.73 9.71
N LEU A 241 -0.95 -19.89 8.82
CA LEU A 241 -1.72 -18.99 7.97
C LEU A 241 -1.56 -19.42 6.50
N SER A 242 -2.59 -20.01 5.89
CA SER A 242 -2.59 -20.30 4.45
C SER A 242 -2.77 -18.98 3.69
N ILE A 243 -1.83 -18.63 2.80
CA ILE A 243 -1.89 -17.40 2.00
C ILE A 243 -1.91 -17.79 0.52
N ARG A 244 -2.99 -17.45 -0.18
CA ARG A 244 -3.07 -17.63 -1.63
C ARG A 244 -3.15 -16.31 -2.37
N LEU A 245 -2.22 -16.08 -3.29
CA LEU A 245 -2.27 -14.94 -4.21
C LEU A 245 -2.97 -15.36 -5.50
N VAL A 246 -3.81 -14.49 -6.04
CA VAL A 246 -4.67 -14.79 -7.19
C VAL A 246 -4.63 -13.68 -8.25
N GLY A 247 -4.58 -14.06 -9.52
CA GLY A 247 -4.64 -13.12 -10.63
C GLY A 247 -3.35 -12.29 -10.75
N HIS A 248 -3.49 -10.97 -10.91
CA HIS A 248 -2.36 -10.07 -11.13
C HIS A 248 -1.37 -10.03 -9.94
N VAL A 249 -1.84 -10.12 -8.68
CA VAL A 249 -0.98 -10.19 -7.49
C VAL A 249 -0.06 -11.42 -7.55
N ALA A 250 -0.59 -12.58 -7.98
CA ALA A 250 0.21 -13.78 -8.20
C ALA A 250 1.20 -13.61 -9.35
N LYS A 251 0.78 -13.03 -10.48
CA LYS A 251 1.69 -12.76 -11.63
C LYS A 251 2.88 -11.90 -11.21
N LEU A 252 2.67 -10.84 -10.43
CA LEU A 252 3.74 -9.98 -9.91
C LEU A 252 4.66 -10.70 -8.92
N TYR A 253 4.09 -11.50 -8.01
CA TYR A 253 4.87 -12.30 -7.05
C TYR A 253 5.76 -13.33 -7.75
N ASP A 254 5.21 -14.08 -8.72
CA ASP A 254 5.94 -15.05 -9.53
C ASP A 254 7.00 -14.36 -10.41
N ARG A 255 6.69 -13.17 -10.95
CA ARG A 255 7.56 -12.35 -11.82
C ARG A 255 8.77 -11.78 -11.09
N LEU A 256 8.61 -11.36 -9.84
CA LEU A 256 9.67 -10.85 -8.96
C LEU A 256 10.38 -11.97 -8.16
N GLU A 257 10.17 -13.24 -8.54
CA GLU A 257 10.82 -14.43 -7.96
C GLU A 257 10.75 -14.48 -6.42
N TYR A 258 9.60 -14.12 -5.83
CA TYR A 258 9.40 -14.24 -4.38
C TYR A 258 9.27 -15.71 -3.93
N SER A 259 9.81 -16.02 -2.76
CA SER A 259 9.74 -17.35 -2.12
C SER A 259 9.39 -17.28 -0.63
N VAL A 260 8.49 -16.36 -0.29
CA VAL A 260 7.94 -16.13 1.07
C VAL A 260 7.27 -17.41 1.59
N PRO A 261 7.50 -17.81 2.86
CA PRO A 261 6.87 -18.98 3.46
C PRO A 261 5.34 -18.86 3.54
N ASN A 262 4.67 -20.02 3.47
CA ASN A 262 3.21 -20.16 3.53
C ASN A 262 2.41 -19.51 2.38
N VAL A 263 3.07 -18.88 1.41
CA VAL A 263 2.44 -18.29 0.22
C VAL A 263 2.35 -19.30 -0.93
N ALA A 264 1.21 -19.34 -1.61
CA ALA A 264 0.99 -20.07 -2.87
C ALA A 264 0.37 -19.16 -3.93
N THR A 265 0.81 -19.28 -5.19
CA THR A 265 0.34 -18.45 -6.30
C THR A 265 -0.65 -19.18 -7.22
N THR A 266 -1.65 -18.45 -7.73
CA THR A 266 -2.58 -18.93 -8.76
C THR A 266 -2.90 -17.78 -9.73
N ALA A 267 -2.03 -17.60 -10.72
CA ALA A 267 -2.13 -16.54 -11.72
C ALA A 267 -3.44 -16.57 -12.54
N GLU A 268 -4.02 -17.76 -12.77
CA GLU A 268 -5.28 -17.94 -13.52
C GLU A 268 -6.14 -19.04 -12.90
N PHE A 269 -7.46 -18.81 -12.82
CA PHE A 269 -8.42 -19.72 -12.18
C PHE A 269 -9.78 -19.67 -12.89
N ALA A 270 -10.39 -20.85 -13.12
CA ALA A 270 -11.71 -20.97 -13.76
C ALA A 270 -12.86 -20.86 -12.75
N ASP A 271 -12.72 -21.50 -11.60
CA ASP A 271 -13.70 -21.55 -10.51
C ASP A 271 -13.15 -20.76 -9.30
N PRO A 272 -13.82 -19.70 -8.81
CA PRO A 272 -13.36 -18.95 -7.65
C PRO A 272 -13.34 -19.78 -6.36
N SER A 273 -14.22 -20.79 -6.24
CA SER A 273 -14.30 -21.63 -5.04
C SER A 273 -13.09 -22.56 -4.87
N THR A 274 -12.29 -22.80 -5.91
CA THR A 274 -11.08 -23.64 -5.82
C THR A 274 -9.84 -22.89 -5.34
N VAL A 275 -9.93 -21.56 -5.16
CA VAL A 275 -8.82 -20.74 -4.62
C VAL A 275 -9.14 -20.12 -3.26
N LEU A 276 -10.41 -20.01 -2.88
CA LEU A 276 -10.84 -19.62 -1.54
C LEU A 276 -10.66 -20.78 -0.56
N GLU A 277 -10.15 -20.49 0.65
CA GLU A 277 -9.96 -21.47 1.73
C GLU A 277 -10.56 -20.96 3.05
N THR A 278 -11.22 -21.86 3.78
CA THR A 278 -11.47 -21.69 5.22
C THR A 278 -10.15 -21.75 5.98
N ASP A 279 -10.02 -21.00 7.07
CA ASP A 279 -8.79 -20.90 7.88
C ASP A 279 -7.58 -20.37 7.06
N GLY A 280 -7.86 -19.55 6.02
CA GLY A 280 -6.85 -18.95 5.14
C GLY A 280 -7.25 -17.59 4.56
N VAL A 281 -6.27 -16.91 3.97
CA VAL A 281 -6.44 -15.62 3.29
C VAL A 281 -6.13 -15.74 1.79
N THR A 282 -7.05 -15.23 0.98
CA THR A 282 -6.90 -15.09 -0.47
C THR A 282 -6.67 -13.62 -0.81
N ILE A 283 -5.56 -13.27 -1.47
CA ILE A 283 -5.24 -11.90 -1.87
C ILE A 283 -5.37 -11.74 -3.39
N ALA A 284 -6.16 -10.78 -3.85
CA ALA A 284 -6.45 -10.55 -5.26
C ALA A 284 -6.66 -9.06 -5.59
N GLY A 285 -6.60 -8.72 -6.88
CA GLY A 285 -6.88 -7.36 -7.37
C GLY A 285 -8.07 -7.26 -8.33
N PRO A 286 -8.61 -6.05 -8.54
CA PRO A 286 -8.19 -4.77 -7.94
C PRO A 286 -8.70 -4.56 -6.49
N GLU A 287 -8.36 -3.39 -5.92
CA GLU A 287 -8.66 -2.95 -4.54
C GLU A 287 -10.12 -3.05 -4.13
N VAL A 288 -11.02 -2.61 -5.02
CA VAL A 288 -12.48 -2.67 -4.84
C VAL A 288 -13.02 -3.76 -5.76
N PRO A 289 -13.78 -4.75 -5.26
CA PRO A 289 -14.18 -5.94 -6.03
C PRO A 289 -15.33 -5.70 -7.03
N ILE A 290 -15.19 -4.70 -7.91
CA ILE A 290 -16.15 -4.38 -8.97
C ILE A 290 -15.86 -5.07 -10.31
N ASP A 291 -14.61 -5.42 -10.59
CA ASP A 291 -14.20 -6.25 -11.74
C ASP A 291 -13.01 -7.19 -11.43
N GLY A 292 -12.35 -7.70 -12.48
CA GLY A 292 -11.11 -8.47 -12.37
C GLY A 292 -11.26 -9.80 -11.62
N SER A 293 -10.24 -10.13 -10.83
CA SER A 293 -10.24 -11.34 -9.99
C SER A 293 -10.99 -11.11 -8.68
N ALA A 294 -10.80 -9.94 -8.07
CA ALA A 294 -11.45 -9.54 -6.83
C ALA A 294 -12.98 -9.65 -6.89
N LYS A 295 -13.62 -9.19 -7.98
CA LYS A 295 -15.08 -9.33 -8.17
C LYS A 295 -15.54 -10.78 -8.17
N ARG A 296 -14.89 -11.65 -8.97
CA ARG A 296 -15.28 -13.07 -9.09
C ARG A 296 -15.17 -13.82 -7.76
N LEU A 297 -14.17 -13.46 -6.96
CA LEU A 297 -13.98 -14.00 -5.61
C LEU A 297 -15.02 -13.45 -4.63
N PHE A 298 -15.26 -12.14 -4.66
CA PHE A 298 -16.26 -11.49 -3.82
C PHE A 298 -17.69 -11.97 -4.11
N GLU A 299 -18.08 -12.10 -5.39
CA GLU A 299 -19.36 -12.69 -5.82
C GLU A 299 -19.57 -14.13 -5.31
N THR A 300 -18.49 -14.82 -4.92
CA THR A 300 -18.55 -16.18 -4.34
C THR A 300 -18.69 -16.18 -2.82
N ILE A 301 -18.29 -15.11 -2.12
CA ILE A 301 -18.37 -14.99 -0.66
C ILE A 301 -19.43 -14.00 -0.15
N ALA A 302 -19.96 -13.11 -0.99
CA ALA A 302 -20.78 -11.97 -0.56
C ALA A 302 -22.04 -12.35 0.23
N ASP A 303 -22.61 -13.53 -0.04
CA ASP A 303 -23.79 -14.09 0.64
C ASP A 303 -23.42 -15.02 1.84
N ASP A 304 -22.14 -15.24 2.13
CA ASP A 304 -21.68 -16.09 3.25
C ASP A 304 -21.35 -15.25 4.51
N PRO A 305 -22.17 -15.33 5.59
CA PRO A 305 -21.89 -14.62 6.83
C PRO A 305 -20.68 -15.16 7.61
N GLY A 306 -20.13 -16.32 7.24
CA GLY A 306 -18.88 -16.85 7.77
C GLY A 306 -17.63 -16.27 7.10
N ALA A 307 -17.77 -15.61 5.95
CA ALA A 307 -16.66 -15.04 5.19
C ALA A 307 -16.38 -13.57 5.57
N THR A 308 -15.17 -13.11 5.23
CA THR A 308 -14.74 -11.72 5.44
C THR A 308 -14.08 -11.13 4.19
N LEU A 309 -14.53 -9.96 3.76
CA LEU A 309 -13.85 -9.09 2.81
C LEU A 309 -13.01 -8.05 3.56
N VAL A 310 -11.73 -7.87 3.17
CA VAL A 310 -10.85 -6.80 3.64
C VAL A 310 -10.33 -6.02 2.43
N GLN A 311 -10.82 -4.79 2.24
CA GLN A 311 -10.39 -3.93 1.14
C GLN A 311 -9.22 -3.04 1.56
N LEU A 312 -8.15 -3.04 0.77
CA LEU A 312 -6.98 -2.17 0.92
C LEU A 312 -6.97 -1.22 -0.28
N ILE A 313 -7.24 0.07 -0.03
CA ILE A 313 -7.52 1.06 -1.07
C ILE A 313 -6.44 2.15 -1.02
N ASN A 314 -5.76 2.42 -2.14
CA ASN A 314 -4.74 3.48 -2.21
C ASN A 314 -5.36 4.88 -2.42
N GLY A 315 -6.49 4.96 -3.13
CA GLY A 315 -7.20 6.20 -3.40
C GLY A 315 -8.36 6.07 -4.40
N GLY A 316 -9.02 7.20 -4.69
CA GLY A 316 -9.97 7.38 -5.80
C GLY A 316 -11.31 6.61 -5.77
N SER A 317 -11.39 5.47 -5.08
CA SER A 317 -12.48 4.50 -5.19
C SER A 317 -13.27 4.34 -3.89
N SER A 318 -14.60 4.21 -4.01
CA SER A 318 -15.48 3.93 -2.87
C SER A 318 -15.46 2.44 -2.50
N PRO A 319 -15.25 2.06 -1.22
CA PRO A 319 -15.34 0.67 -0.78
C PRO A 319 -16.75 0.10 -0.89
N VAL A 320 -16.85 -1.23 -1.03
CA VAL A 320 -18.05 -2.00 -0.72
C VAL A 320 -18.24 -2.02 0.80
N THR A 321 -19.41 -1.58 1.25
CA THR A 321 -19.76 -1.39 2.67
C THR A 321 -21.01 -2.17 3.11
N SER A 322 -21.54 -3.04 2.25
CA SER A 322 -22.78 -3.79 2.49
C SER A 322 -22.76 -5.11 1.71
N ALA A 323 -22.80 -6.22 2.46
CA ALA A 323 -22.87 -7.60 2.00
C ALA A 323 -23.49 -8.46 3.14
N ALA A 324 -23.67 -9.77 2.96
CA ALA A 324 -23.95 -10.67 4.07
C ALA A 324 -22.67 -11.12 4.80
N CYS A 325 -21.55 -11.21 4.07
CA CYS A 325 -20.22 -11.39 4.65
C CYS A 325 -19.76 -10.16 5.45
N THR A 326 -18.81 -10.34 6.36
CA THR A 326 -18.21 -9.21 7.10
C THR A 326 -17.36 -8.36 6.13
N THR A 327 -17.50 -7.03 6.14
CA THR A 327 -16.73 -6.13 5.26
C THR A 327 -15.89 -5.13 6.06
N HIS A 328 -14.58 -5.12 5.83
CA HIS A 328 -13.64 -4.10 6.30
C HIS A 328 -13.06 -3.31 5.12
N HIS A 329 -12.57 -2.10 5.38
CA HIS A 329 -11.81 -1.29 4.42
C HIS A 329 -10.76 -0.44 5.12
N PHE A 330 -9.61 -0.27 4.48
CA PHE A 330 -8.44 0.45 4.99
C PHE A 330 -7.82 1.29 3.86
N SER A 331 -7.48 2.54 4.15
CA SER A 331 -6.89 3.48 3.18
C SER A 331 -5.36 3.42 3.26
N LEU A 332 -4.72 2.55 2.46
CA LEU A 332 -3.27 2.36 2.48
C LEU A 332 -2.58 3.21 1.41
N SER A 333 -2.32 4.47 1.75
CA SER A 333 -1.58 5.42 0.92
C SER A 333 -0.13 5.51 1.41
N SER A 334 0.82 4.96 0.64
CA SER A 334 2.23 4.76 1.02
C SER A 334 3.10 6.00 0.73
N HIS A 335 2.73 7.15 1.27
CA HIS A 335 3.45 8.43 1.08
C HIS A 335 4.26 8.83 2.33
N PRO A 336 5.20 9.78 2.22
CA PRO A 336 6.00 10.23 3.36
C PRO A 336 5.14 11.06 4.34
N THR A 337 5.62 11.28 5.57
CA THR A 337 4.95 12.25 6.46
C THR A 337 5.35 13.68 6.08
N PRO A 338 4.57 14.72 6.47
CA PRO A 338 4.99 16.11 6.28
C PRO A 338 6.34 16.45 6.96
N ASN A 339 6.70 15.74 8.04
CA ASN A 339 8.00 15.87 8.69
C ASN A 339 9.11 15.21 7.86
N THR A 340 8.84 14.02 7.29
CA THR A 340 9.79 13.29 6.43
C THR A 340 10.19 14.12 5.20
N ILE A 341 9.27 14.91 4.63
CA ILE A 341 9.58 15.88 3.57
C ILE A 341 10.55 16.97 4.06
N ASP A 342 10.39 17.45 5.29
CA ASP A 342 11.31 18.42 5.89
C ASP A 342 12.68 17.80 6.20
N ASP A 343 12.71 16.58 6.73
CA ASP A 343 13.93 15.83 7.02
C ASP A 343 14.77 15.60 5.76
N VAL A 344 14.15 15.25 4.63
CA VAL A 344 14.81 15.11 3.31
C VAL A 344 15.44 16.42 2.86
N VAL A 345 14.73 17.55 2.95
CA VAL A 345 15.24 18.84 2.49
C VAL A 345 16.30 19.41 3.44
N GLU A 346 16.24 19.11 4.74
CA GLU A 346 17.31 19.49 5.69
C GLU A 346 18.56 18.62 5.49
N ALA A 347 18.42 17.30 5.34
CA ALA A 347 19.54 16.37 5.13
C ALA A 347 20.29 16.63 3.82
N LEU A 348 19.57 16.69 2.69
CA LEU A 348 20.18 16.94 1.37
C LEU A 348 20.59 18.41 1.17
N SER A 349 20.01 19.34 1.95
CA SER A 349 20.28 20.79 1.91
C SER A 349 20.37 21.42 0.50
N PRO A 350 19.44 21.11 -0.44
CA PRO A 350 19.60 21.43 -1.85
C PRO A 350 19.45 22.92 -2.15
N ILE A 351 20.04 23.37 -3.27
CA ILE A 351 19.96 24.76 -3.74
C ILE A 351 18.55 25.05 -4.27
N HIS A 352 17.98 24.12 -5.02
CA HIS A 352 16.60 24.18 -5.52
C HIS A 352 15.75 23.02 -5.00
N VAL A 353 14.47 23.31 -4.74
CA VAL A 353 13.44 22.27 -4.50
C VAL A 353 12.29 22.52 -5.47
N VAL A 354 11.91 21.54 -6.27
CA VAL A 354 10.75 21.57 -7.17
C VAL A 354 9.67 20.65 -6.61
N ILE A 355 8.48 21.16 -6.35
CA ILE A 355 7.38 20.39 -5.75
C ILE A 355 6.54 19.70 -6.84
N THR A 356 6.37 18.38 -6.74
CA THR A 356 5.47 17.55 -7.55
C THR A 356 4.35 16.92 -6.69
N HIS A 357 3.38 16.25 -7.33
CA HIS A 357 2.29 15.49 -6.69
C HIS A 357 1.37 16.26 -5.71
N GLN A 358 1.41 17.61 -5.72
CA GLN A 358 0.54 18.50 -4.95
C GLN A 358 0.21 19.77 -5.74
N GLN A 359 -0.85 20.49 -5.38
CA GLN A 359 -1.22 21.75 -6.04
C GLN A 359 -1.78 22.79 -5.05
N GLY A 360 -1.85 24.06 -5.47
CA GLY A 360 -2.53 25.10 -4.73
C GLY A 360 -1.99 25.27 -3.31
N ALA A 361 -2.88 25.32 -2.30
CA ALA A 361 -2.48 25.55 -0.91
C ALA A 361 -1.48 24.51 -0.36
N ALA A 362 -1.61 23.24 -0.77
CA ALA A 362 -0.76 22.15 -0.29
C ALA A 362 0.68 22.20 -0.85
N ALA A 363 0.86 22.72 -2.07
CA ALA A 363 2.19 23.01 -2.63
C ALA A 363 2.75 24.37 -2.17
N ASN A 364 1.90 25.39 -2.03
CA ASN A 364 2.34 26.75 -1.68
C ASN A 364 2.88 26.87 -0.25
N GLN A 365 2.56 25.96 0.68
CA GLN A 365 3.08 25.98 2.06
C GLN A 365 4.61 25.82 2.16
N TYR A 366 5.25 25.25 1.15
CA TYR A 366 6.70 25.05 1.11
C TYR A 366 7.48 26.32 0.67
N LYS A 367 6.81 27.35 0.13
CA LYS A 367 7.48 28.58 -0.34
C LYS A 367 8.12 29.36 0.82
N ASP A 368 9.39 29.75 0.63
CA ASP A 368 10.28 30.36 1.65
C ASP A 368 10.48 29.52 2.94
N LYS A 369 9.96 28.28 3.05
CA LYS A 369 10.12 27.41 4.24
C LYS A 369 11.60 27.08 4.48
N TYR A 370 12.24 26.48 3.49
CA TYR A 370 13.62 25.97 3.55
C TYR A 370 14.69 27.03 3.32
N ALA A 371 15.95 26.63 3.43
CA ALA A 371 17.12 27.44 3.05
C ALA A 371 17.42 27.40 1.54
N SER A 372 16.40 27.08 0.72
CA SER A 372 16.48 26.68 -0.70
C SER A 372 15.55 27.53 -1.59
N PHE A 373 15.77 27.48 -2.90
CA PHE A 373 14.90 28.08 -3.92
C PHE A 373 13.75 27.14 -4.28
N VAL A 374 12.62 27.32 -3.59
CA VAL A 374 11.43 26.45 -3.73
C VAL A 374 10.53 26.89 -4.88
N TRP A 375 10.39 26.00 -5.87
CA TRP A 375 9.46 26.05 -6.97
C TRP A 375 8.20 25.24 -6.65
N ALA A 376 7.04 25.91 -6.70
CA ALA A 376 5.73 25.30 -6.54
C ALA A 376 4.74 26.09 -7.42
N THR A 377 4.69 25.70 -8.68
CA THR A 377 4.02 26.35 -9.81
C THR A 377 2.84 25.50 -10.29
N ASP A 378 1.72 26.10 -10.66
CA ASP A 378 0.49 25.37 -11.01
C ASP A 378 0.18 25.61 -12.50
N ASP A 379 1.23 25.46 -13.33
CA ASP A 379 1.34 25.99 -14.68
C ASP A 379 2.35 25.19 -15.55
N THR A 380 2.27 25.39 -16.86
CA THR A 380 3.04 24.71 -17.91
C THR A 380 4.30 25.49 -18.33
N ASP A 381 4.66 26.56 -17.63
CA ASP A 381 5.81 27.39 -18.00
C ASP A 381 7.13 26.64 -17.75
N CYS A 382 8.13 26.88 -18.60
CA CYS A 382 9.49 26.36 -18.40
C CYS A 382 10.32 27.34 -17.57
N TYR A 383 11.10 26.83 -16.61
CA TYR A 383 11.81 27.61 -15.60
C TYR A 383 13.29 27.25 -15.54
N THR A 384 14.15 28.21 -15.87
CA THR A 384 15.60 28.12 -15.67
C THR A 384 15.97 28.05 -14.19
N LEU A 385 16.78 27.05 -13.83
CA LEU A 385 17.36 26.83 -12.51
C LEU A 385 18.79 27.36 -12.44
N LEU A 386 19.59 27.07 -13.48
CA LEU A 386 21.00 27.45 -13.60
C LEU A 386 21.24 27.99 -14.99
N ASP A 387 21.89 29.16 -15.10
CA ASP A 387 22.35 29.77 -16.35
C ASP A 387 23.76 30.38 -16.20
N ASP A 388 24.27 31.03 -17.25
CA ASP A 388 25.58 31.72 -17.27
C ASP A 388 25.74 32.81 -16.17
N SER A 389 24.67 33.24 -15.51
CA SER A 389 24.70 34.16 -14.36
C SER A 389 24.66 33.46 -12.99
N GLY A 390 24.44 32.14 -12.98
CA GLY A 390 24.39 31.27 -11.80
C GLY A 390 22.98 30.74 -11.50
N TRP A 391 22.73 30.43 -10.23
CA TRP A 391 21.45 29.88 -9.76
C TRP A 391 20.34 30.95 -9.77
N THR A 392 19.29 30.70 -10.55
CA THR A 392 18.21 31.67 -10.84
C THR A 392 17.01 31.49 -9.90
N PRO A 393 16.74 32.44 -8.98
CA PRO A 393 15.72 32.27 -7.95
C PRO A 393 14.30 32.52 -8.48
N PRO A 394 13.28 31.76 -8.02
CA PRO A 394 11.89 32.02 -8.35
C PRO A 394 11.43 33.45 -7.98
N PRO A 395 10.52 34.06 -8.76
CA PRO A 395 10.20 35.49 -8.66
C PRO A 395 9.50 35.91 -7.35
N TRP A 396 8.94 34.98 -6.57
CA TRP A 396 8.41 35.25 -5.23
C TRP A 396 9.46 35.23 -4.10
N VAL A 397 10.66 34.67 -4.35
CA VAL A 397 11.64 34.38 -3.29
C VAL A 397 12.21 35.66 -2.67
N THR A 398 12.17 35.71 -1.33
CA THR A 398 12.61 36.88 -0.58
C THR A 398 14.12 37.11 -0.62
N GLU A 399 14.54 38.37 -0.51
CA GLU A 399 15.95 38.77 -0.30
C GLU A 399 16.56 38.21 0.99
N SER A 400 15.75 37.67 1.91
CA SER A 400 16.19 36.85 3.05
C SER A 400 16.63 35.47 2.58
N THR A 401 15.79 34.78 1.80
CA THR A 401 16.05 33.42 1.29
C THR A 401 17.21 33.39 0.30
N LYS A 402 17.32 34.37 -0.62
CA LYS A 402 18.50 34.50 -1.50
C LYS A 402 19.82 34.54 -0.71
N ARG A 403 19.86 35.28 0.41
CA ARG A 403 21.04 35.33 1.29
C ARG A 403 21.24 34.05 2.11
N ARG A 404 20.18 33.31 2.46
CA ARG A 404 20.30 31.95 3.06
C ARG A 404 21.01 31.02 2.07
N VAL A 405 20.45 30.84 0.87
CA VAL A 405 21.00 29.98 -0.19
C VAL A 405 22.46 30.34 -0.50
N GLN A 406 22.75 31.63 -0.76
CA GLN A 406 24.11 32.10 -1.06
C GLN A 406 25.11 31.86 0.09
N SER A 407 24.66 31.88 1.35
CA SER A 407 25.53 31.55 2.48
C SER A 407 25.79 30.04 2.64
N GLY A 408 24.83 29.20 2.26
CA GLY A 408 24.99 27.74 2.23
C GLY A 408 25.97 27.31 1.14
N THR A 409 25.74 27.73 -0.11
CA THR A 409 26.59 27.36 -1.26
C THR A 409 28.03 27.85 -1.11
N THR A 410 28.25 29.04 -0.55
CA THR A 410 29.60 29.55 -0.21
C THR A 410 30.31 28.70 0.85
N THR A 411 29.56 27.94 1.66
CA THR A 411 30.11 27.07 2.72
C THR A 411 30.38 25.65 2.22
N MET A 412 29.48 25.07 1.41
CA MET A 412 29.66 23.75 0.78
C MET A 412 30.86 23.74 -0.19
N GLY A 413 30.96 24.74 -1.06
CA GLY A 413 32.01 24.85 -2.10
C GLY A 413 33.45 25.05 -1.60
N GLY A 414 33.74 24.80 -0.32
CA GLY A 414 35.05 24.99 0.30
C GLY A 414 35.67 23.76 0.97
N VAL A 415 35.02 22.58 0.96
CA VAL A 415 35.39 21.46 1.86
C VAL A 415 35.94 20.19 1.17
N LEU A 416 35.50 19.82 -0.05
CA LEU A 416 35.82 18.49 -0.64
C LEU A 416 36.17 18.45 -2.14
N GLY A 417 36.08 19.56 -2.88
CA GLY A 417 36.06 19.56 -4.36
C GLY A 417 37.37 19.34 -5.13
N ASP A 418 38.39 18.63 -4.60
CA ASP A 418 39.70 18.45 -5.29
C ASP A 418 40.43 17.13 -4.91
N ALA A 419 39.70 16.09 -4.45
CA ALA A 419 40.33 14.87 -3.89
C ALA A 419 39.71 13.52 -4.27
N ILE A 420 38.50 13.47 -4.83
CA ILE A 420 37.74 12.22 -5.07
C ILE A 420 37.04 12.25 -6.45
N ALA A 421 37.67 12.83 -7.47
CA ALA A 421 37.06 13.00 -8.80
C ALA A 421 36.92 11.69 -9.61
N ASP A 422 37.77 10.69 -9.37
CA ASP A 422 37.88 9.44 -10.14
C ASP A 422 37.32 8.18 -9.42
N ALA A 423 36.71 8.32 -8.24
CA ALA A 423 36.15 7.17 -7.52
C ALA A 423 34.62 7.20 -7.60
N GLU A 424 34.03 6.11 -8.11
CA GLU A 424 32.58 5.93 -8.11
C GLU A 424 32.07 5.91 -6.66
N ILE A 425 31.18 6.86 -6.37
CA ILE A 425 30.54 6.97 -5.07
C ILE A 425 29.53 5.82 -4.94
N PRO A 426 29.66 4.93 -3.95
CA PRO A 426 28.74 3.82 -3.78
C PRO A 426 27.39 4.33 -3.28
N LEU A 427 26.39 4.34 -4.16
CA LEU A 427 25.01 4.70 -3.84
C LEU A 427 24.23 3.50 -3.28
N PRO A 428 23.12 3.72 -2.56
CA PRO A 428 22.24 2.63 -2.12
C PRO A 428 21.70 1.84 -3.33
N THR A 429 21.65 0.52 -3.21
CA THR A 429 21.15 -0.36 -4.28
C THR A 429 19.64 -0.54 -4.23
N VAL A 430 18.99 -0.62 -5.38
CA VAL A 430 17.53 -0.82 -5.55
C VAL A 430 17.09 -2.28 -5.45
N THR A 431 18.01 -3.24 -5.25
CA THR A 431 17.67 -4.65 -5.11
C THR A 431 16.92 -4.95 -3.80
N ARG A 432 15.93 -5.85 -3.85
CA ARG A 432 15.30 -6.43 -2.65
C ARG A 432 16.35 -7.03 -1.70
N LEU A 433 16.17 -6.80 -0.41
CA LEU A 433 17.03 -7.32 0.66
C LEU A 433 16.58 -8.72 1.13
N ASP A 434 17.55 -9.53 1.58
CA ASP A 434 17.30 -10.87 2.14
C ASP A 434 16.78 -10.83 3.60
N ASP A 435 16.96 -9.71 4.32
CA ASP A 435 16.54 -9.56 5.72
C ASP A 435 15.12 -9.00 5.86
N VAL A 436 14.31 -9.64 6.70
CA VAL A 436 12.95 -9.22 7.02
C VAL A 436 12.98 -8.25 8.21
N ASP A 437 12.55 -7.01 7.99
CA ASP A 437 12.36 -6.00 9.04
C ASP A 437 10.95 -5.42 8.97
N PHE A 438 10.06 -5.98 9.80
CA PHE A 438 8.67 -5.53 9.92
C PHE A 438 8.54 -4.08 10.37
N GLY A 439 9.49 -3.57 11.17
CA GLY A 439 9.49 -2.19 11.63
C GLY A 439 9.81 -1.23 10.49
N ALA A 440 10.82 -1.59 9.67
CA ALA A 440 11.16 -0.81 8.47
C ALA A 440 10.07 -0.85 7.40
N GLU A 441 9.27 -1.92 7.31
CA GLU A 441 8.05 -1.99 6.46
C GLU A 441 6.87 -1.15 7.01
N GLY A 442 6.95 -0.65 8.25
CA GLY A 442 5.89 0.14 8.89
C GLY A 442 4.83 -0.66 9.65
N LEU A 443 5.15 -1.86 10.14
CA LEU A 443 4.25 -2.71 10.92
C LEU A 443 4.64 -2.69 12.41
N ASP A 444 3.77 -2.17 13.29
CA ASP A 444 4.01 -2.20 14.74
C ASP A 444 3.70 -3.61 15.30
N LEU A 445 4.74 -4.44 15.35
CA LEU A 445 4.69 -5.77 15.96
C LEU A 445 4.26 -5.77 17.44
N THR A 446 4.40 -4.67 18.17
CA THR A 446 4.00 -4.56 19.58
C THR A 446 2.49 -4.37 19.67
N ALA A 447 1.94 -3.35 19.01
CA ALA A 447 0.51 -3.13 18.95
C ALA A 447 -0.24 -4.31 18.32
N LEU A 448 0.31 -4.88 17.25
CA LEU A 448 -0.21 -6.08 16.59
C LEU A 448 -0.23 -7.29 17.53
N ARG A 449 0.87 -7.53 18.25
CA ARG A 449 0.94 -8.64 19.20
C ARG A 449 0.00 -8.44 20.37
N ASP A 450 -0.09 -7.25 20.95
CA ASP A 450 -0.99 -6.96 22.07
C ASP A 450 -2.46 -7.14 21.64
N ARG A 451 -2.86 -6.57 20.49
CA ARG A 451 -4.18 -6.76 19.87
C ARG A 451 -4.54 -8.25 19.76
N LEU A 452 -3.60 -9.06 19.27
CA LEU A 452 -3.79 -10.51 19.07
C LEU A 452 -3.58 -11.36 20.34
N SER A 453 -3.02 -10.80 21.41
CA SER A 453 -2.73 -11.51 22.68
C SER A 453 -3.70 -11.17 23.82
N VAL A 454 -4.60 -10.19 23.64
CA VAL A 454 -5.48 -9.70 24.72
C VAL A 454 -6.52 -10.72 25.20
N GLU A 455 -6.84 -11.77 24.43
CA GLU A 455 -7.60 -12.94 24.92
C GLU A 455 -6.82 -13.79 25.95
N HIS A 456 -5.51 -13.57 26.12
CA HIS A 456 -4.64 -14.38 26.97
C HIS A 456 -4.22 -13.73 28.31
N THR A 457 -4.83 -12.59 28.70
CA THR A 457 -4.59 -12.00 30.03
C THR A 457 -5.58 -12.53 31.06
N GLU A 458 -5.11 -13.38 31.98
CA GLU A 458 -5.92 -13.86 33.11
C GLU A 458 -6.48 -12.69 33.94
N HIS A 459 -7.80 -12.68 34.16
CA HIS A 459 -8.43 -11.73 35.09
C HIS A 459 -8.05 -12.07 36.54
N ALA A 460 -6.92 -11.51 36.99
CA ALA A 460 -6.49 -11.51 38.38
C ALA A 460 -7.60 -10.96 39.29
N SER A 461 -8.33 -11.87 39.92
CA SER A 461 -9.57 -11.58 40.63
C SER A 461 -9.34 -11.04 42.03
N SER A 462 -10.34 -10.32 42.54
CA SER A 462 -10.38 -9.54 43.80
C SER A 462 -9.95 -8.06 43.63
N GLU A 463 -10.64 -7.08 44.22
CA GLU A 463 -11.58 -7.16 45.34
C GLU A 463 -12.72 -6.12 45.21
N THR A 464 -13.95 -6.48 45.63
CA THR A 464 -15.14 -5.62 45.51
C THR A 464 -15.50 -4.93 46.84
N PRO A 465 -15.61 -3.59 46.87
CA PRO A 465 -16.32 -2.87 47.93
C PRO A 465 -17.83 -2.74 47.64
N ALA A 466 -18.66 -2.87 48.68
CA ALA A 466 -20.12 -2.86 48.61
C ALA A 466 -20.74 -1.44 48.40
N PRO A 467 -21.99 -1.33 47.90
CA PRO A 467 -22.56 -0.05 47.44
C PRO A 467 -23.07 0.86 48.56
N GLN A 468 -23.17 2.16 48.27
CA GLN A 468 -23.85 3.17 49.10
C GLN A 468 -25.04 3.80 48.37
N GLN A 469 -26.04 4.28 49.12
CA GLN A 469 -27.36 4.69 48.61
C GLN A 469 -27.56 6.22 48.61
N ALA A 470 -28.49 6.67 47.76
CA ALA A 470 -29.17 7.98 47.77
C ALA A 470 -28.31 9.18 47.30
N THR A 471 -28.86 10.30 46.80
CA THR A 471 -30.25 10.83 46.89
C THR A 471 -30.81 11.44 45.59
N ASP A 472 -32.13 11.32 45.42
CA ASP A 472 -33.09 12.24 44.76
C ASP A 472 -32.65 13.40 43.83
N SER A 473 -33.21 13.38 42.60
CA SER A 473 -34.16 14.36 42.01
C SER A 473 -33.80 15.87 41.85
N PRO A 474 -34.46 16.64 40.94
CA PRO A 474 -35.25 16.30 39.74
C PRO A 474 -34.82 17.08 38.46
N ALA A 475 -35.51 16.85 37.33
CA ALA A 475 -35.38 17.63 36.09
C ALA A 475 -36.24 18.92 36.08
N PRO A 476 -35.99 19.85 35.12
CA PRO A 476 -37.01 20.75 34.58
C PRO A 476 -37.26 20.50 33.08
N SER A 477 -38.52 20.63 32.66
CA SER A 477 -39.00 20.47 31.28
C SER A 477 -39.65 21.75 30.75
N THR A 478 -39.51 22.05 29.46
CA THR A 478 -40.47 22.91 28.72
C THR A 478 -40.43 22.68 27.20
N ASP A 479 -41.60 22.36 26.64
CA ASP A 479 -42.20 22.77 25.34
C ASP A 479 -41.33 22.88 24.07
N ARG A 480 -41.62 22.17 22.95
CA ARG A 480 -42.84 22.06 22.09
C ARG A 480 -42.93 23.10 20.96
N VAL A 481 -42.90 22.61 19.71
CA VAL A 481 -43.61 23.19 18.54
C VAL A 481 -44.15 22.03 17.66
N MET A 482 -45.26 22.28 16.96
CA MET A 482 -46.03 21.38 16.08
C MET A 482 -46.60 22.26 14.92
N THR A 483 -46.91 21.80 13.71
CA THR A 483 -46.94 20.46 13.08
C THR A 483 -46.57 20.64 11.56
N ASP A 484 -46.88 19.82 10.54
CA ASP A 484 -47.78 18.67 10.31
C ASP A 484 -47.23 17.71 9.23
N GLY A 485 -47.98 16.69 8.83
CA GLY A 485 -47.51 15.56 8.02
C GLY A 485 -47.46 15.69 6.48
N MET A 486 -47.00 14.60 5.86
CA MET A 486 -47.67 13.93 4.73
C MET A 486 -47.25 12.44 4.70
N ALA A 487 -48.09 11.56 4.16
CA ALA A 487 -47.88 10.12 4.17
C ALA A 487 -47.51 9.56 2.78
N GLY A 488 -46.82 8.42 2.77
CA GLY A 488 -46.60 7.58 1.59
C GLY A 488 -46.65 6.10 1.99
N GLU A 489 -47.47 5.31 1.30
CA GLU A 489 -47.70 3.90 1.61
C GLU A 489 -46.61 3.01 0.99
N LEU A 490 -46.20 1.96 1.71
CA LEU A 490 -45.40 0.86 1.19
C LEU A 490 -46.30 -0.37 0.96
N PRO A 491 -46.14 -1.10 -0.15
CA PRO A 491 -46.94 -2.30 -0.41
C PRO A 491 -46.45 -3.48 0.44
N ILE A 492 -47.38 -4.15 1.13
CA ILE A 492 -47.14 -5.42 1.81
C ILE A 492 -47.25 -6.56 0.77
N PRO A 493 -46.27 -7.47 0.65
CA PRO A 493 -46.44 -8.71 -0.10
C PRO A 493 -47.30 -9.70 0.71
N ASP A 494 -48.50 -10.04 0.21
CA ASP A 494 -49.27 -11.17 0.75
C ASP A 494 -48.54 -12.49 0.45
N GLY A 495 -48.09 -13.19 1.50
CA GLY A 495 -47.31 -14.42 1.34
C GLY A 495 -46.69 -14.94 2.63
N ASP A 496 -47.50 -15.08 3.69
CA ASP A 496 -47.07 -15.67 4.96
C ASP A 496 -46.58 -17.13 4.74
N PRO A 497 -45.29 -17.46 4.96
CA PRO A 497 -44.77 -18.79 4.69
C PRO A 497 -45.27 -19.77 5.75
N ASP A 498 -45.89 -20.87 5.31
CA ASP A 498 -46.44 -21.91 6.18
C ASP A 498 -45.41 -22.37 7.22
N ILE A 499 -45.68 -22.09 8.49
CA ILE A 499 -44.73 -22.26 9.60
C ILE A 499 -44.34 -23.73 9.73
N ASP A 500 -45.25 -24.67 9.45
CA ASP A 500 -44.97 -26.11 9.47
C ASP A 500 -43.98 -26.51 8.36
N SER A 501 -43.97 -25.79 7.23
CA SER A 501 -42.99 -25.95 6.14
C SER A 501 -41.61 -25.40 6.53
N VAL A 502 -41.57 -24.25 7.21
CA VAL A 502 -40.32 -23.66 7.73
C VAL A 502 -39.69 -24.57 8.80
N LEU A 503 -40.50 -25.09 9.73
CA LEU A 503 -40.05 -26.04 10.75
C LEU A 503 -39.58 -27.35 10.13
N SER A 504 -40.32 -27.94 9.20
CA SER A 504 -39.89 -29.15 8.46
C SER A 504 -38.57 -28.93 7.70
N GLY A 505 -38.32 -27.73 7.18
CA GLY A 505 -37.06 -27.34 6.55
C GLY A 505 -35.90 -27.16 7.53
N ILE A 506 -36.19 -26.81 8.79
CA ILE A 506 -35.21 -26.77 9.88
C ILE A 506 -34.87 -28.19 10.34
N ASP A 507 -35.85 -29.06 10.55
CA ASP A 507 -35.64 -30.45 10.98
C ASP A 507 -34.77 -31.23 9.97
N VAL A 508 -35.10 -31.16 8.68
CA VAL A 508 -34.30 -31.80 7.61
C VAL A 508 -32.88 -31.20 7.51
N ARG A 509 -32.69 -29.93 7.89
CA ARG A 509 -31.37 -29.30 7.96
C ARG A 509 -30.59 -29.76 9.20
N LEU A 510 -31.25 -29.98 10.33
CA LEU A 510 -30.66 -30.54 11.55
C LEU A 510 -30.25 -32.00 11.35
N ASP A 511 -31.13 -32.85 10.80
CA ASP A 511 -30.83 -34.24 10.43
C ASP A 511 -29.56 -34.33 9.54
N ARG A 512 -29.42 -33.42 8.57
CA ARG A 512 -28.28 -33.36 7.65
C ARG A 512 -26.99 -32.91 8.36
N ILE A 513 -27.11 -32.03 9.36
CA ILE A 513 -25.98 -31.57 10.17
C ILE A 513 -25.54 -32.68 11.12
N GLU A 514 -26.46 -33.29 11.88
CA GLU A 514 -26.18 -34.41 12.78
C GLU A 514 -25.53 -35.59 12.03
N SER A 515 -26.07 -35.94 10.85
CA SER A 515 -25.51 -36.98 9.96
C SER A 515 -24.10 -36.66 9.42
N ALA A 516 -23.68 -35.39 9.40
CA ALA A 516 -22.37 -34.96 8.89
C ALA A 516 -21.30 -34.83 9.98
N ILE A 517 -21.69 -34.72 11.26
CA ILE A 517 -20.78 -34.56 12.40
C ILE A 517 -20.59 -35.91 13.14
N THR A 518 -21.61 -36.78 13.13
CA THR A 518 -21.62 -38.07 13.83
C THR A 518 -20.51 -39.02 13.39
N GLY A 519 -19.73 -39.52 14.36
CA GLY A 519 -18.68 -40.52 14.13
C GLY A 519 -17.32 -39.97 13.66
N HIS A 520 -17.19 -38.65 13.50
CA HIS A 520 -15.90 -37.99 13.29
C HIS A 520 -15.25 -37.59 14.61
N ASP A 521 -13.92 -37.63 14.64
CA ASP A 521 -13.09 -37.07 15.70
C ASP A 521 -12.83 -35.60 15.35
N ILE A 522 -13.31 -34.66 16.18
CA ILE A 522 -13.25 -33.22 15.92
C ILE A 522 -12.35 -32.57 16.97
N ASP A 523 -11.34 -31.84 16.52
CA ASP A 523 -10.49 -31.05 17.41
C ASP A 523 -11.19 -29.72 17.73
N ALA A 524 -11.79 -29.64 18.92
CA ALA A 524 -12.47 -28.47 19.45
C ALA A 524 -11.56 -27.67 20.39
N ARG A 525 -11.83 -26.37 20.55
CA ARG A 525 -11.19 -25.50 21.54
C ARG A 525 -12.21 -25.09 22.61
N VAL A 526 -11.82 -25.10 23.88
CA VAL A 526 -12.70 -24.59 24.96
C VAL A 526 -12.77 -23.07 24.87
N VAL A 527 -13.92 -22.54 24.47
CA VAL A 527 -14.24 -21.10 24.46
C VAL A 527 -15.22 -20.81 25.59
N ASP A 528 -14.86 -19.87 26.46
CA ASP A 528 -15.79 -19.26 27.42
C ASP A 528 -16.23 -17.90 26.87
N ALA A 529 -17.51 -17.76 26.56
CA ALA A 529 -18.08 -16.60 25.88
C ALA A 529 -18.78 -15.61 26.83
N GLY A 530 -18.86 -15.92 28.13
CA GLY A 530 -19.62 -15.13 29.10
C GLY A 530 -21.13 -15.12 28.87
N ASP A 531 -21.84 -14.36 29.70
CA ASP A 531 -23.26 -13.96 29.62
C ASP A 531 -24.31 -15.05 29.28
N GLY A 532 -23.96 -16.33 29.44
CA GLY A 532 -24.85 -17.48 29.21
C GLY A 532 -25.06 -17.86 27.74
N THR A 533 -24.32 -17.26 26.81
CA THR A 533 -24.34 -17.66 25.39
C THR A 533 -23.37 -18.82 25.16
N LEU A 534 -23.73 -19.80 24.34
CA LEU A 534 -23.00 -21.07 24.24
C LEU A 534 -22.79 -21.52 22.80
N LEU A 535 -21.52 -21.66 22.42
CA LEU A 535 -21.08 -22.49 21.31
C LEU A 535 -20.42 -23.75 21.90
N LEU A 536 -21.11 -24.89 21.75
CA LEU A 536 -20.74 -26.23 22.24
C LEU A 536 -20.50 -26.37 23.77
N ARG A 537 -21.57 -26.55 24.55
CA ARG A 537 -21.48 -26.95 25.97
C ARG A 537 -21.28 -28.46 26.12
N LEU A 538 -20.24 -28.89 26.84
CA LEU A 538 -20.17 -30.25 27.38
C LEU A 538 -21.04 -30.33 28.64
N GLU A 539 -21.94 -31.31 28.74
CA GLU A 539 -22.85 -31.44 29.90
C GLU A 539 -22.15 -31.95 31.17
N ASN A 540 -21.03 -32.67 31.03
CA ASN A 540 -20.17 -33.10 32.14
C ASN A 540 -18.69 -32.90 31.76
N PRO A 541 -18.15 -31.67 31.82
CA PRO A 541 -16.73 -31.42 31.58
C PRO A 541 -15.89 -31.98 32.74
N PRO A 542 -14.76 -32.65 32.46
CA PRO A 542 -13.76 -32.93 33.50
C PRO A 542 -13.31 -31.63 34.18
N GLY A 543 -13.25 -31.63 35.51
CA GLY A 543 -12.91 -30.43 36.31
C GLY A 543 -11.43 -29.99 36.27
N HIS A 544 -10.78 -30.16 35.12
CA HIS A 544 -9.39 -29.77 34.83
C HIS A 544 -9.24 -29.21 33.40
N LEU A 545 -10.34 -28.76 32.78
CA LEU A 545 -10.31 -28.14 31.46
C LEU A 545 -10.05 -26.64 31.57
N GLU A 546 -9.05 -26.16 30.84
CA GLU A 546 -8.61 -24.76 30.83
C GLU A 546 -9.14 -24.04 29.56
N HIS A 547 -9.35 -22.72 29.64
CA HIS A 547 -9.75 -21.92 28.47
C HIS A 547 -8.67 -22.01 27.38
N GLY A 548 -9.08 -22.10 26.12
CA GLY A 548 -8.15 -22.23 25.00
C GLY A 548 -7.54 -23.63 24.83
N GLN A 549 -7.81 -24.58 25.74
CA GLN A 549 -7.34 -25.96 25.62
C GLN A 549 -7.96 -26.64 24.38
N ARG A 550 -7.13 -27.29 23.57
CA ARG A 550 -7.56 -28.13 22.44
C ARG A 550 -7.94 -29.53 22.93
N LEU A 551 -9.10 -30.02 22.50
CA LEU A 551 -9.71 -31.29 22.90
C LEU A 551 -10.21 -32.06 21.67
N ARG A 552 -9.90 -33.34 21.59
CA ARG A 552 -10.48 -34.23 20.56
C ARG A 552 -11.81 -34.78 21.03
N VAL A 553 -12.90 -34.20 20.54
CA VAL A 553 -14.27 -34.61 20.84
C VAL A 553 -14.72 -35.65 19.81
N ARG A 554 -15.21 -36.80 20.28
CA ARG A 554 -15.88 -37.81 19.46
C ARG A 554 -17.35 -37.85 19.86
N LEU A 555 -18.25 -37.51 18.94
CA LEU A 555 -19.67 -37.68 19.16
C LEU A 555 -20.04 -39.17 19.01
N LEU A 556 -20.67 -39.72 20.05
CA LEU A 556 -21.16 -41.10 20.11
C LEU A 556 -22.68 -41.12 19.88
N ASN A 557 -23.14 -42.13 19.15
CA ASN A 557 -24.57 -42.30 18.85
C ASN A 557 -25.38 -42.66 20.09
N GLY A 558 -26.30 -41.77 20.47
CA GLY A 558 -27.45 -42.09 21.33
C GLY A 558 -27.13 -42.20 22.82
N ILE A 559 -28.08 -41.73 23.63
CA ILE A 559 -28.10 -42.01 25.07
C ILE A 559 -28.60 -43.45 25.25
N ASP A 560 -27.67 -44.39 25.43
CA ASP A 560 -28.00 -45.69 26.01
C ASP A 560 -28.50 -45.44 27.44
N SER A 561 -29.80 -45.62 27.64
CA SER A 561 -30.47 -45.36 28.92
C SER A 561 -30.29 -46.55 29.86
N GLU A 562 -29.06 -46.75 30.31
CA GLU A 562 -28.75 -47.71 31.38
C GLU A 562 -29.60 -47.39 32.61
N ARG A 563 -30.30 -48.41 33.09
CA ARG A 563 -31.23 -48.30 34.22
C ARG A 563 -30.47 -48.35 35.53
N ASP A 564 -30.98 -47.65 36.54
CA ASP A 564 -30.75 -48.01 37.94
C ASP A 564 -31.22 -49.46 38.17
N ASP A 565 -30.28 -50.39 38.15
CA ASP A 565 -30.49 -51.81 38.47
C ASP A 565 -29.21 -52.42 39.09
N ASP A 566 -28.55 -51.68 40.00
CA ASP A 566 -27.56 -52.25 40.92
C ASP A 566 -28.19 -52.58 42.29
N GLN A 567 -27.78 -53.71 42.85
CA GLN A 567 -28.44 -54.37 43.95
C GLN A 567 -27.70 -54.12 45.26
N SER A 568 -28.44 -53.72 46.29
CA SER A 568 -27.89 -53.50 47.63
C SER A 568 -27.17 -54.76 48.15
N ALA A 569 -25.85 -54.67 48.31
CA ALA A 569 -25.06 -55.76 48.84
C ALA A 569 -25.32 -55.97 50.35
N GLN A 570 -25.69 -57.21 50.69
CA GLN A 570 -25.46 -57.89 51.98
C GLN A 570 -26.03 -57.27 53.27
N ASP A 571 -26.96 -57.99 53.90
CA ASP A 571 -26.84 -58.28 55.34
C ASP A 571 -27.43 -59.68 55.66
N THR A 572 -26.68 -60.48 56.44
CA THR A 572 -26.90 -61.91 56.81
C THR A 572 -27.03 -62.97 55.70
#